data_AF-A0AA50DW48-F1
#
_entry.id   AF-A0AA50DW48-F1
#
_cell.length_a   1.000
_cell.length_b   1.000
_cell.length_c   1.000
_cell.angle_alpha   90.00
_cell.angle_beta   90.00
_cell.angle_gamma   90.00
#
_symmetry.space_group_name_H-M   'P 1'
#
loop_
_entity.id
_entity.type
_entity.pdbx_description
1 polymer ?
#
loop_
_entity_poly.entity_id
_entity_poly.type
_entity_poly.pdbx_seq_one_letter_code
_entity_poly.pdbx_strand_id
1 'polypeptide(L)'
;MLTQRLNTNPEYQQAYHYLHKHFNQKYQQRLATSLITNSGMVIFSTDPNQEGQYRPLQNTTTYFKLENIDDFTPNFYQSATNQLPMITLATPLFDQSEKRIGVLTIDLNLSDLDQWIRQPVPRKKIQSN
;
A
#
# COMPACT_ATOMS: atom_id res chain seq x y z
N MET A 1 -21.93 -7.09 1.65
CA MET A 1 -22.83 -6.16 2.37
C MET A 1 -22.28 -4.74 2.51
N LEU A 2 -20.99 -4.47 2.76
CA LEU A 2 -20.46 -3.08 2.73
C LEU A 2 -20.18 -2.58 1.29
N THR A 3 -19.46 -3.38 0.49
CA THR A 3 -19.14 -3.09 -0.92
C THR A 3 -20.40 -2.89 -1.78
N GLN A 4 -21.45 -3.67 -1.57
CA GLN A 4 -22.74 -3.49 -2.28
C GLN A 4 -23.41 -2.13 -2.01
N ARG A 5 -23.34 -1.61 -0.77
CA ARG A 5 -23.92 -0.30 -0.42
C ARG A 5 -23.08 0.86 -0.95
N LEU A 6 -21.75 0.70 -0.95
CA LEU A 6 -20.83 1.68 -1.52
C LEU A 6 -20.99 1.77 -3.04
N ASN A 7 -21.17 0.62 -3.71
CA ASN A 7 -21.29 0.55 -5.17
C ASN A 7 -22.52 1.27 -5.76
N THR A 8 -23.52 1.62 -4.95
CA THR A 8 -24.68 2.42 -5.40
C THR A 8 -24.55 3.91 -5.13
N ASN A 9 -23.49 4.36 -4.42
CA ASN A 9 -23.26 5.77 -4.13
C ASN A 9 -22.45 6.42 -5.29
N PRO A 10 -22.96 7.49 -5.92
CA PRO A 10 -22.28 8.13 -7.06
C PRO A 10 -20.94 8.78 -6.68
N GLU A 11 -20.82 9.36 -5.49
CA GLU A 11 -19.56 9.93 -5.00
C GLU A 11 -18.51 8.84 -4.80
N TYR A 12 -18.92 7.70 -4.26
CA TYR A 12 -18.04 6.54 -4.12
C TYR A 12 -17.56 6.04 -5.48
N GLN A 13 -18.46 5.88 -6.45
CA GLN A 13 -18.08 5.45 -7.81
C GLN A 13 -17.11 6.43 -8.47
N GLN A 14 -17.35 7.74 -8.32
CA GLN A 14 -16.47 8.77 -8.84
C GLN A 14 -15.09 8.72 -8.18
N ALA A 15 -15.04 8.62 -6.85
CA ALA A 15 -13.79 8.48 -6.09
C ALA A 15 -13.05 7.20 -6.49
N TYR A 16 -13.75 6.07 -6.59
CA TYR A 16 -13.20 4.79 -7.02
C TYR A 16 -12.55 4.91 -8.40
N HIS A 17 -13.24 5.52 -9.37
CA HIS A 17 -12.72 5.70 -10.72
C HIS A 17 -11.49 6.62 -10.74
N TYR A 18 -11.52 7.70 -9.96
CA TYR A 18 -10.39 8.62 -9.81
C TYR A 18 -9.16 7.91 -9.22
N LEU A 19 -9.35 7.19 -8.10
CA LEU A 19 -8.27 6.47 -7.42
C LEU A 19 -7.70 5.36 -8.30
N HIS A 20 -8.56 4.62 -9.00
CA HIS A 20 -8.12 3.62 -9.96
C HIS A 20 -7.29 4.27 -11.06
N LYS A 21 -7.75 5.37 -11.68
CA LYS A 21 -6.97 6.09 -12.68
C LYS A 21 -5.62 6.58 -12.13
N HIS A 22 -5.59 7.09 -10.90
CA HIS A 22 -4.39 7.64 -10.29
C HIS A 22 -3.37 6.55 -9.90
N PHE A 23 -3.84 5.44 -9.34
CA PHE A 23 -2.97 4.38 -8.83
C PHE A 23 -2.70 3.24 -9.83
N ASN A 24 -3.42 3.13 -10.94
CA ASN A 24 -3.22 2.04 -11.91
C ASN A 24 -1.91 2.13 -12.70
N GLN A 25 -1.11 3.20 -12.53
CA GLN A 25 0.27 3.21 -13.00
C GLN A 25 1.03 2.07 -12.29
N LYS A 26 1.47 1.07 -13.06
CA LYS A 26 2.22 -0.06 -12.52
C LYS A 26 3.64 0.34 -12.16
N TYR A 27 4.03 0.04 -10.94
CA TYR A 27 5.42 0.08 -10.48
C TYR A 27 5.84 -1.36 -10.17
N GLN A 28 6.98 -1.81 -10.68
CA GLN A 28 7.44 -3.20 -10.52
C GLN A 28 7.52 -3.60 -9.04
N GLN A 29 8.01 -2.69 -8.21
CA GLN A 29 8.20 -2.90 -6.77
C GLN A 29 6.90 -2.88 -5.95
N ARG A 30 5.73 -2.66 -6.58
CA ARG A 30 4.44 -2.50 -5.90
C ARG A 30 3.42 -3.50 -6.41
N LEU A 31 2.95 -4.38 -5.53
CA LEU A 31 1.90 -5.35 -5.82
C LEU A 31 0.51 -4.69 -5.85
N ALA A 32 0.18 -3.92 -4.82
CA ALA A 32 -1.11 -3.27 -4.70
C ALA A 32 -1.04 -1.96 -3.93
N THR A 33 -1.95 -1.04 -4.24
CA THR A 33 -2.31 0.10 -3.41
C THR A 33 -3.72 -0.12 -2.89
N SER A 34 -3.95 0.04 -1.59
CA SER A 34 -5.25 -0.20 -0.97
C SER A 34 -5.66 0.91 -0.01
N LEU A 35 -6.96 1.16 0.09
CA LEU A 35 -7.57 1.96 1.15
C LEU A 35 -8.23 1.03 2.15
N ILE A 36 -7.84 1.14 3.41
CA ILE A 36 -8.32 0.28 4.49
C ILE A 36 -8.96 1.15 5.57
N THR A 37 -10.18 0.80 5.97
CA THR A 37 -10.88 1.49 7.06
C THR A 37 -10.17 1.28 8.40
N ASN A 38 -10.53 2.07 9.41
CA ASN A 38 -10.04 1.84 10.78
C ASN A 38 -10.40 0.45 11.34
N SER A 39 -11.48 -0.16 10.84
CA SER A 39 -11.89 -1.52 11.19
C SER A 39 -11.14 -2.60 10.41
N GLY A 40 -10.16 -2.25 9.57
CA GLY A 40 -9.38 -3.21 8.79
C GLY A 40 -10.07 -3.69 7.51
N MET A 41 -11.14 -3.06 7.05
CA MET A 41 -11.82 -3.47 5.82
C MET A 41 -11.22 -2.76 4.60
N VAL A 42 -10.83 -3.52 3.57
CA VAL A 42 -10.37 -2.96 2.29
C VAL A 42 -11.57 -2.44 1.51
N ILE A 43 -11.60 -1.14 1.22
CA ILE A 43 -12.70 -0.48 0.49
C ILE A 43 -12.31 -0.03 -0.92
N PHE A 44 -11.03 -0.08 -1.26
CA PHE A 44 -10.50 0.13 -2.60
C PHE A 44 -9.17 -0.60 -2.70
N SER A 45 -8.89 -1.22 -3.84
CA SER A 45 -7.56 -1.73 -4.16
C SER A 45 -7.26 -1.72 -5.66
N THR A 46 -5.99 -1.55 -6.02
CA THR A 46 -5.55 -1.84 -7.40
C THR A 46 -5.49 -3.35 -7.70
N ASP A 47 -5.62 -4.20 -6.68
CA ASP A 47 -5.88 -5.64 -6.81
C ASP A 47 -7.32 -5.92 -6.37
N PRO A 48 -8.29 -6.02 -7.30
CA PRO A 48 -9.71 -6.14 -6.98
C PRO A 48 -10.05 -7.34 -6.09
N ASN A 49 -9.21 -8.38 -6.05
CA ASN A 49 -9.43 -9.55 -5.19
C ASN A 49 -9.29 -9.23 -3.70
N GLN A 50 -8.66 -8.11 -3.36
CA GLN A 50 -8.50 -7.65 -1.99
C GLN A 50 -9.72 -6.88 -1.48
N GLU A 51 -10.59 -6.39 -2.37
CA GLU A 51 -11.70 -5.55 -1.96
C GLU A 51 -12.73 -6.31 -1.14
N GLY A 52 -13.18 -5.69 -0.04
CA GLY A 52 -14.06 -6.31 0.94
C GLY A 52 -13.38 -7.30 1.89
N GLN A 53 -12.09 -7.60 1.70
CA GLN A 53 -11.35 -8.47 2.61
C GLN A 53 -10.97 -7.71 3.90
N TYR A 54 -10.87 -8.46 4.99
CA TYR A 54 -10.34 -7.96 6.25
C TYR A 54 -8.81 -8.06 6.25
N ARG A 55 -8.16 -6.96 6.63
CA ARG A 55 -6.72 -6.86 6.87
C ARG A 55 -6.49 -6.23 8.25
N PRO A 56 -5.87 -6.97 9.19
CA PRO A 56 -5.38 -6.38 10.43
C PRO A 56 -4.47 -5.19 10.13
N LEU A 57 -4.43 -4.19 11.01
CA LEU A 57 -3.57 -3.02 10.83
C LEU A 57 -2.42 -2.96 11.83
N GLN A 58 -2.43 -3.79 12.89
CA GLN A 58 -1.36 -3.74 13.90
C GLN A 58 -0.07 -4.39 13.38
N ASN A 59 -0.09 -5.70 13.16
CA ASN A 59 1.15 -6.47 12.94
C ASN A 59 1.51 -6.64 11.45
N THR A 60 0.62 -6.25 10.55
CA THR A 60 0.74 -6.44 9.10
C THR A 60 0.90 -5.12 8.37
N THR A 61 1.25 -4.04 9.09
CA THR A 61 1.36 -2.70 8.50
C THR A 61 2.47 -1.92 9.18
N THR A 62 3.28 -1.25 8.38
CA THR A 62 4.33 -0.34 8.86
C THR A 62 3.90 1.08 8.53
N TYR A 63 3.69 1.90 9.56
CA TYR A 63 3.41 3.30 9.36
C TYR A 63 4.72 4.06 9.17
N PHE A 64 4.79 4.87 8.13
CA PHE A 64 5.92 5.76 7.89
C PHE A 64 5.42 7.17 7.62
N LYS A 65 6.29 8.14 7.89
CA LYS A 65 6.11 9.53 7.52
C LYS A 65 7.28 9.96 6.65
N LEU A 66 7.09 11.00 5.86
CA LEU A 66 8.16 11.56 5.05
C LEU A 66 9.35 12.02 5.90
N GLU A 67 9.10 12.50 7.13
CA GLU A 67 10.11 12.97 8.08
C GLU A 67 11.03 11.87 8.63
N ASN A 68 10.64 10.59 8.54
CA ASN A 68 11.42 9.45 9.05
C ASN A 68 11.60 8.33 8.01
N ILE A 69 11.56 8.68 6.72
CA ILE A 69 11.68 7.69 5.64
C ILE A 69 13.03 6.96 5.62
N ASP A 70 14.08 7.59 6.17
CA ASP A 70 15.43 7.03 6.25
C ASP A 70 15.67 6.21 7.53
N ASP A 71 14.74 6.26 8.50
CA ASP A 71 14.88 5.62 9.81
C ASP A 71 13.58 4.94 10.24
N PHE A 72 13.21 3.89 9.50
CA PHE A 72 12.12 3.00 9.88
C PHE A 72 12.45 1.54 9.57
N THR A 73 11.94 0.63 10.38
CA THR A 73 12.06 -0.82 10.16
C THR A 73 10.74 -1.37 9.63
N PRO A 74 10.69 -1.91 8.40
CA PRO A 74 9.49 -2.54 7.87
C PRO A 74 9.09 -3.79 8.65
N ASN A 75 7.81 -3.90 8.99
CA ASN A 75 7.20 -5.14 9.47
C ASN A 75 7.13 -6.16 8.33
N PHE A 76 7.79 -7.28 8.54
CA PHE A 76 7.72 -8.45 7.67
C PHE A 76 6.72 -9.46 8.24
N TYR A 77 5.78 -9.92 7.42
CA TYR A 77 4.75 -10.86 7.86
C TYR A 77 4.40 -11.88 6.78
N GLN A 78 3.79 -13.00 7.17
CA GLN A 78 3.25 -13.97 6.24
C GLN A 78 1.81 -13.61 5.89
N SER A 79 1.50 -13.45 4.61
CA SER A 79 0.16 -13.13 4.13
C SER A 79 -0.83 -14.25 4.42
N ALA A 80 -1.95 -13.92 5.06
CA ALA A 80 -3.02 -14.89 5.31
C ALA A 80 -3.67 -15.42 4.01
N THR A 81 -3.57 -14.67 2.90
CA THR A 81 -4.24 -15.02 1.64
C THR A 81 -3.44 -16.03 0.82
N ASN A 82 -2.12 -15.86 0.72
CA ASN A 82 -1.28 -16.66 -0.18
C ASN A 82 -0.06 -17.29 0.50
N GLN A 83 0.10 -17.11 1.82
CA GLN A 83 1.21 -17.62 2.63
C GLN A 83 2.60 -17.14 2.22
N LEU A 84 2.68 -16.12 1.36
CA LEU A 84 3.93 -15.50 0.93
C LEU A 84 4.36 -14.41 1.93
N PRO A 85 5.67 -14.19 2.08
CA PRO A 85 6.17 -13.06 2.84
C PRO A 85 5.73 -11.73 2.20
N MET A 86 5.34 -10.78 3.03
CA MET A 86 4.87 -9.47 2.62
C MET A 86 5.42 -8.36 3.51
N ILE A 87 5.56 -7.19 2.90
CA ILE A 87 5.74 -5.91 3.59
C ILE A 87 4.65 -4.98 3.09
N THR A 88 3.94 -4.37 4.03
CA THR A 88 2.93 -3.34 3.74
C THR A 88 3.35 -2.05 4.42
N LEU A 89 3.52 -1.01 3.63
CA LEU A 89 3.78 0.34 4.11
C LEU A 89 2.47 1.13 4.11
N ALA A 90 2.31 2.02 5.07
CA ALA A 90 1.09 2.80 5.21
C ALA A 90 1.32 4.24 5.66
N THR A 91 0.40 5.09 5.22
CA THR A 91 0.20 6.44 5.75
C THR A 91 -1.25 6.58 6.23
N PRO A 92 -1.49 7.19 7.41
CA PRO A 92 -2.83 7.40 7.91
C PRO A 92 -3.59 8.43 7.07
N LEU A 93 -4.90 8.23 6.93
CA LEU A 93 -5.81 9.20 6.34
C LEU A 93 -6.63 9.86 7.44
N PHE A 94 -6.68 11.19 7.44
CA PHE A 94 -7.38 12.00 8.42
C PHE A 94 -8.55 12.77 7.79
N ASP A 95 -9.59 13.00 8.56
CA ASP A 95 -10.63 13.96 8.21
C ASP A 95 -10.24 15.39 8.59
N GLN A 96 -11.14 16.35 8.35
CA GLN A 96 -10.94 17.77 8.63
C GLN A 96 -10.76 18.08 10.12
N SER A 97 -11.14 17.17 11.02
CA SER A 97 -10.97 17.30 12.47
C SER A 97 -9.71 16.58 12.97
N GLU A 98 -8.79 16.22 12.07
CA GLU A 98 -7.58 15.43 12.33
C GLU A 98 -7.85 14.02 12.90
N LYS A 99 -9.09 13.53 12.79
CA LYS A 99 -9.43 12.18 13.22
C LYS A 99 -9.08 11.21 12.10
N ARG A 100 -8.33 10.15 12.44
CA ARG A 100 -8.01 9.09 11.47
C ARG A 100 -9.30 8.41 11.00
N ILE A 101 -9.50 8.32 9.70
CA ILE A 101 -10.66 7.66 9.07
C ILE A 101 -10.29 6.37 8.34
N GLY A 102 -9.00 6.16 8.08
CA GLY A 102 -8.48 4.94 7.47
C GLY A 102 -6.98 5.03 7.25
N VAL A 103 -6.48 4.19 6.35
CA VAL A 103 -5.08 4.16 5.95
C VAL A 103 -4.98 3.91 4.45
N LEU A 104 -4.01 4.58 3.83
CA LEU A 104 -3.54 4.26 2.48
C LEU A 104 -2.34 3.35 2.62
N THR A 105 -2.38 2.21 1.95
CA THR A 105 -1.31 1.20 2.02
C THR A 105 -0.73 0.88 0.66
N ILE A 106 0.53 0.48 0.65
CA ILE A 106 1.17 -0.19 -0.49
C ILE A 106 1.75 -1.54 -0.06
N ASP A 107 1.50 -2.56 -0.86
CA ASP A 107 2.11 -3.89 -0.71
C ASP A 107 3.34 -3.95 -1.60
N LEU A 108 4.51 -4.26 -1.04
CA LEU A 108 5.76 -4.35 -1.79
C LEU A 108 5.90 -5.69 -2.51
N ASN A 109 6.43 -5.66 -3.73
CA ASN A 109 6.83 -6.87 -4.46
C ASN A 109 8.23 -7.29 -4.00
N LEU A 110 8.30 -8.24 -3.07
CA LEU A 110 9.57 -8.66 -2.47
C LEU A 110 10.47 -9.43 -3.44
N SER A 111 9.92 -10.11 -4.44
CA SER A 111 10.71 -10.78 -5.49
C SER A 111 11.47 -9.77 -6.34
N ASP A 112 10.79 -8.71 -6.77
CA ASP A 112 11.41 -7.63 -7.55
C ASP A 112 12.38 -6.81 -6.68
N LEU A 113 12.05 -6.61 -5.40
CA LEU A 113 12.93 -5.95 -4.45
C LEU A 113 14.23 -6.74 -4.24
N ASP A 114 14.15 -8.06 -4.06
CA ASP A 114 15.32 -8.94 -3.95
C ASP A 114 16.19 -8.86 -5.22
N GLN A 115 15.57 -8.88 -6.40
CA GLN A 115 16.29 -8.71 -7.67
C GLN A 115 17.00 -7.35 -7.74
N TRP A 116 16.35 -6.27 -7.28
CA TRP A 116 16.91 -4.93 -7.30
C TRP A 116 18.07 -4.75 -6.31
N ILE A 117 17.94 -5.28 -5.09
CA ILE A 117 19.00 -5.27 -4.07
C ILE A 117 20.26 -6.01 -4.55
N ARG A 118 20.09 -7.06 -5.36
CA ARG A 118 21.21 -7.82 -5.92
C ARG A 118 21.92 -7.11 -7.08
N GLN A 119 21.38 -6.01 -7.61
CA GLN A 119 22.04 -5.27 -8.67
C GLN A 119 23.29 -4.56 -8.11
N PRO A 120 24.45 -4.68 -8.79
CA PRO A 120 25.65 -3.97 -8.35
C PRO A 120 25.42 -2.46 -8.44
N VAL A 121 25.65 -1.75 -7.33
CA VAL A 121 25.63 -0.29 -7.30
C VAL A 121 26.62 0.24 -8.36
N PRO A 122 26.18 1.03 -9.35
CA PRO A 122 27.08 1.54 -10.37
C PRO A 122 28.20 2.34 -9.71
N ARG A 123 29.46 1.88 -9.86
CA ARG A 123 30.60 2.66 -9.42
C ARG A 123 30.65 3.93 -10.25
N LYS A 124 30.49 5.10 -9.61
CA LYS A 124 30.78 6.40 -10.22
C LYS A 124 32.21 6.33 -10.77
N LYS A 125 32.39 6.44 -12.09
CA LYS A 125 33.72 6.57 -12.68
C LYS A 125 34.28 7.90 -12.19
N ILE A 126 35.26 7.86 -11.29
CA ILE A 126 36.05 9.03 -10.94
C ILE A 126 36.83 9.37 -12.20
N GLN A 127 36.45 10.45 -12.88
CA GLN A 127 37.28 11.03 -13.94
C GLN A 127 38.48 11.65 -13.23
N SER A 128 39.63 10.98 -13.35
CA SER A 128 40.93 11.57 -13.06
C SER A 128 41.26 12.57 -14.18
N ASN A 129 41.29 13.85 -13.82
CA ASN A 129 41.85 14.92 -14.65
C ASN A 129 43.36 14.72 -14.84
#